data_AF-A0A5M6IWG0-F1
#
_entry.id   AF-A0A5M6IWG0-F1
#
_cell.length_a   1.000
_cell.length_b   1.000
_cell.length_c   1.000
_cell.angle_alpha   90.00
_cell.angle_beta   90.00
_cell.angle_gamma   90.00
#
_symmetry.space_group_name_H-M   'P 1'
#
loop_
_entity.id
_entity.type
_entity.pdbx_description
1 polymer ?
#
loop_
_entity_poly.entity_id
_entity_poly.type
_entity_poly.pdbx_seq_one_letter_code
_entity_poly.pdbx_strand_id
1 'polypeptide(L)'
;MGRRRACPRGCHAGERRQGTCAREGTVSGTTFWYLASPYSRYPGGIEEAFRLALRETGRLVSAGVPVFSPIAHTHPVAVECGLDPYSHDIWIPVDEPIMRAASGLIMLRAESWEQSYGMRLELEAFTAAGKPVVWMDVGTVPAELRRAP
;
A
#
# COMPACT_ATOMS: atom_id res chain seq x y z
N MET A 1 -38.25 -50.46 -19.73
CA MET A 1 -39.42 -50.74 -18.86
C MET A 1 -38.93 -50.92 -17.44
N GLY A 2 -38.95 -49.87 -16.62
CA GLY A 2 -38.42 -49.92 -15.26
C GLY A 2 -39.36 -50.65 -14.28
N ARG A 3 -38.79 -51.39 -13.33
CA ARG A 3 -39.38 -51.59 -12.00
C ARG A 3 -38.29 -51.57 -10.93
N ARG A 4 -38.62 -50.80 -9.89
CA ARG A 4 -37.82 -50.32 -8.77
C ARG A 4 -37.40 -51.45 -7.83
N ARG A 5 -36.29 -51.28 -7.10
CA ARG A 5 -36.15 -51.81 -5.73
C ARG A 5 -35.84 -50.68 -4.77
N ALA A 6 -36.53 -50.74 -3.63
CA ALA A 6 -36.66 -49.68 -2.64
C ALA A 6 -35.41 -49.53 -1.77
N CYS A 7 -35.22 -48.29 -1.32
CA CYS A 7 -34.20 -47.82 -0.39
C CYS A 7 -34.54 -48.24 1.06
N PRO A 8 -33.62 -48.85 1.83
CA PRO A 8 -33.78 -48.97 3.27
C PRO A 8 -33.42 -47.64 3.93
N ARG A 9 -34.49 -46.91 4.27
CA ARG A 9 -34.71 -46.01 5.41
C ARG A 9 -33.46 -45.48 6.14
N GLY A 10 -33.31 -44.16 6.12
CA GLY A 10 -32.49 -43.42 7.07
C GLY A 10 -32.15 -41.99 6.64
N CYS A 11 -33.09 -41.26 6.04
CA CYS A 11 -32.90 -39.85 5.72
C CYS A 11 -33.05 -39.02 7.00
N HIS A 12 -31.94 -38.61 7.60
CA HIS A 12 -31.86 -37.30 8.24
C HIS A 12 -31.10 -36.35 7.31
N ALA A 13 -31.83 -35.33 6.87
CA ALA A 13 -31.30 -34.22 6.10
C ALA A 13 -30.32 -33.42 6.97
N GLY A 14 -29.13 -33.20 6.44
CA GLY A 14 -28.05 -32.43 7.05
C GLY A 14 -26.98 -32.24 5.99
N GLU A 15 -27.05 -31.09 5.33
CA GLU A 15 -26.41 -30.75 4.06
C GLU A 15 -24.86 -30.85 4.00
N ARG A 16 -24.39 -31.23 2.79
CA ARG A 16 -23.16 -30.78 2.08
C ARG A 16 -21.82 -30.95 2.83
N ARG A 17 -21.06 -32.03 2.60
CA ARG A 17 -19.99 -32.19 1.58
C ARG A 17 -19.16 -30.93 1.26
N GLN A 18 -17.84 -31.15 1.30
CA GLN A 18 -16.71 -30.32 0.81
C GLN A 18 -16.29 -29.26 1.85
N GLY A 19 -15.13 -29.36 2.49
CA GLY A 19 -13.84 -29.73 1.94
C GLY A 19 -13.12 -28.49 1.45
N THR A 20 -12.64 -27.67 2.38
CA THR A 20 -11.54 -26.72 2.13
C THR A 20 -10.66 -26.71 3.37
N CYS A 21 -9.59 -27.51 3.30
CA CYS A 21 -8.37 -27.23 4.03
C CYS A 21 -7.93 -25.85 3.53
N ALA A 22 -8.16 -24.79 4.30
CA ALA A 22 -7.57 -23.49 4.03
C ALA A 22 -6.06 -23.64 4.23
N ARG A 23 -5.35 -24.04 3.17
CA ARG A 23 -3.93 -23.75 3.03
C ARG A 23 -3.85 -22.33 2.53
N GLU A 24 -3.84 -21.36 3.43
CA GLU A 24 -3.38 -20.03 3.07
C GLU A 24 -1.91 -19.96 3.44
N GLY A 25 -1.11 -20.27 2.42
CA GLY A 25 0.33 -20.30 2.49
C GLY A 25 0.88 -18.95 2.93
N THR A 26 2.02 -19.01 3.60
CA THR A 26 2.92 -17.89 3.81
C THR A 26 3.04 -17.10 2.51
N VAL A 27 2.54 -15.86 2.47
CA VAL A 27 2.86 -14.92 1.38
C VAL A 27 4.33 -14.53 1.57
N SER A 28 5.22 -15.43 1.17
CA SER A 28 6.66 -15.19 1.15
C SER A 28 6.98 -14.57 -0.20
N GLY A 29 6.76 -13.26 -0.27
CA GLY A 29 7.09 -12.41 -1.40
C GLY A 29 6.66 -10.99 -1.05
N THR A 30 7.62 -10.07 -0.93
CA THR A 30 7.35 -8.65 -0.62
C THR A 30 6.26 -8.13 -1.56
N THR A 31 5.16 -7.63 -1.00
CA THR A 31 4.00 -7.13 -1.75
C THR A 31 4.37 -5.84 -2.48
N PHE A 32 4.62 -4.78 -1.72
CA PHE A 32 5.07 -3.47 -2.17
C PHE A 32 5.58 -2.64 -0.99
N TRP A 33 6.37 -1.61 -1.29
CA TRP A 33 6.77 -0.57 -0.35
C TRP A 33 5.83 0.64 -0.43
N TYR A 34 5.65 1.35 0.68
CA TYR A 34 4.92 2.61 0.70
C TYR A 34 5.92 3.77 0.68
N LEU A 35 5.79 4.73 -0.23
CA LEU A 35 6.67 5.89 -0.35
C LEU A 35 6.04 7.12 0.32
N ALA A 36 6.55 7.52 1.48
CA ALA A 36 6.21 8.77 2.13
C ALA A 36 7.02 9.93 1.52
N SER A 37 6.35 11.01 1.13
CA SER A 37 6.96 12.20 0.54
C SER A 37 6.32 13.49 1.04
N PRO A 38 7.05 14.63 1.08
CA PRO A 38 6.47 15.92 1.44
C PRO A 38 5.35 16.33 0.48
N TYR A 39 4.40 17.14 0.97
CA TYR A 39 3.28 17.62 0.17
C TYR A 39 2.81 19.02 0.55
N SER A 40 1.94 19.15 1.56
CA SER A 40 1.19 20.38 1.86
C SER A 40 2.02 21.62 2.19
N ARG A 41 3.26 21.43 2.66
CA ARG A 41 4.19 22.50 3.06
C ARG A 41 5.45 22.56 2.19
N TYR A 42 5.42 21.89 1.04
CA TYR A 42 6.55 21.91 0.14
C TYR A 42 6.76 23.33 -0.42
N PRO A 43 7.99 23.89 -0.43
CA PRO A 43 8.22 25.28 -0.81
C PRO A 43 7.78 25.63 -2.24
N GLY A 44 7.92 24.67 -3.17
CA GLY A 44 7.44 24.79 -4.55
C GLY A 44 5.93 24.62 -4.74
N GLY A 45 5.18 24.41 -3.65
CA GLY A 45 3.75 24.11 -3.69
C GLY A 45 3.44 22.64 -4.00
N ILE A 46 2.15 22.30 -3.93
CA ILE A 46 1.66 20.91 -4.02
C ILE A 46 1.91 20.28 -5.40
N GLU A 47 1.94 21.07 -6.47
CA GLU A 47 2.21 20.58 -7.82
C GLU A 47 3.68 20.12 -7.95
N GLU A 48 4.63 20.89 -7.43
CA GLU A 48 6.03 20.49 -7.45
C GLU A 48 6.29 19.29 -6.53
N ALA A 49 5.62 19.25 -5.37
CA ALA A 49 5.66 18.10 -4.46
C ALA A 49 5.12 16.83 -5.13
N PHE A 50 3.99 16.94 -5.84
CA PHE A 50 3.44 15.85 -6.64
C PHE A 50 4.42 15.36 -7.70
N ARG A 51 5.01 16.28 -8.48
CA ARG A 51 5.99 15.90 -9.51
C ARG A 51 7.24 15.26 -8.92
N LEU A 52 7.68 15.70 -7.74
CA LEU A 52 8.76 15.05 -6.99
C LEU A 52 8.37 13.62 -6.63
N ALA A 53 7.24 13.42 -5.97
CA ALA A 53 6.74 12.10 -5.58
C ALA A 53 6.61 11.18 -6.81
N LEU A 54 6.07 11.69 -7.91
CA LEU A 54 5.92 10.98 -9.17
C LEU A 54 7.27 10.55 -9.77
N ARG A 55 8.27 11.44 -9.80
CA ARG A 55 9.61 11.13 -10.31
C ARG A 55 10.31 10.08 -9.46
N GLU A 56 10.24 10.20 -8.14
CA GLU A 56 10.87 9.24 -7.23
C GLU A 56 10.16 7.88 -7.24
N THR A 57 8.84 7.87 -7.41
CA THR A 57 8.07 6.64 -7.69
C THR A 57 8.55 5.97 -8.97
N GLY A 58 8.66 6.73 -10.07
CA GLY A 58 9.16 6.21 -11.35
C GLY A 58 10.59 5.65 -11.26
N ARG A 59 11.45 6.26 -10.43
CA ARG A 59 12.80 5.77 -10.15
C ARG A 59 12.79 4.42 -9.45
N LEU A 60 11.96 4.25 -8.42
CA LEU A 60 11.80 2.98 -7.71
C LEU A 60 11.24 1.88 -8.62
N VAL A 61 10.22 2.21 -9.42
CA VAL A 61 9.64 1.30 -10.42
C VAL A 61 10.69 0.87 -11.44
N SER A 62 11.50 1.81 -11.96
CA SER A 62 12.57 1.51 -12.91
C SER A 62 13.67 0.62 -12.32
N ALA A 63 13.85 0.65 -10.99
CA ALA A 63 14.76 -0.21 -10.26
C ALA A 63 14.15 -1.56 -9.85
N GLY A 64 12.92 -1.87 -10.30
CA GLY A 64 12.23 -3.11 -9.97
C GLY A 64 11.71 -3.19 -8.54
N VAL A 65 11.55 -2.06 -7.85
CA VAL A 65 10.98 -1.98 -6.50
C VAL A 65 9.48 -1.74 -6.63
N PRO A 66 8.62 -2.72 -6.27
CA PRO A 66 7.18 -2.51 -6.24
C PRO A 66 6.86 -1.46 -5.16
N VAL A 67 6.21 -0.37 -5.56
CA VAL A 67 5.98 0.78 -4.68
C VAL A 67 4.58 1.37 -4.90
N PHE A 68 3.96 1.82 -3.81
CA PHE A 68 2.81 2.71 -3.81
C PHE A 68 3.24 4.08 -3.28
N SER A 69 2.88 5.15 -3.98
CA SER A 69 3.08 6.52 -3.51
C SER A 69 1.72 7.20 -3.34
N PRO A 70 1.34 7.58 -2.11
CA PRO A 70 0.05 8.20 -1.83
C PRO A 70 -0.07 9.49 -2.63
N ILE A 71 0.94 10.37 -2.61
CA ILE A 71 0.89 11.65 -3.34
C ILE A 71 0.79 11.45 -4.85
N ALA A 72 1.51 10.50 -5.43
CA ALA A 72 1.40 10.22 -6.87
C ALA A 72 0.01 9.67 -7.26
N HIS A 73 -0.70 9.04 -6.31
CA HIS A 73 -2.03 8.50 -6.50
C HIS A 73 -3.15 9.52 -6.22
N THR A 74 -3.09 10.22 -5.08
CA THR A 74 -4.17 11.06 -4.56
C THR A 74 -4.18 12.46 -5.13
N HIS A 75 -3.02 13.06 -5.43
CA HIS A 75 -2.95 14.40 -6.01
C HIS A 75 -3.75 14.55 -7.31
N PRO A 76 -3.55 13.71 -8.35
CA PRO A 76 -4.33 13.84 -9.58
C PRO A 76 -5.82 13.61 -9.35
N VAL A 77 -6.20 12.68 -8.45
CA VAL A 77 -7.61 12.48 -8.07
C VAL A 77 -8.19 13.72 -7.41
N ALA A 78 -7.43 14.37 -6.51
CA ALA A 78 -7.86 15.59 -5.83
C ALA A 78 -8.12 16.73 -6.83
N VAL A 79 -7.18 16.96 -7.73
CA VAL A 79 -7.25 18.04 -8.73
C VAL A 79 -8.37 17.79 -9.74
N GLU A 80 -8.40 16.60 -10.35
CA GLU A 80 -9.37 16.30 -11.42
C GLU A 80 -10.80 16.17 -10.91
N CYS A 81 -11.01 15.70 -9.68
CA CYS A 81 -12.33 15.52 -9.09
C CYS A 81 -12.77 16.64 -8.14
N GLY A 82 -11.95 17.68 -7.94
CA GLY A 82 -12.27 18.80 -7.06
C GLY A 82 -12.38 18.43 -5.58
N LEU A 83 -11.57 17.48 -5.11
CA LEU A 83 -11.48 17.14 -3.68
C LEU A 83 -10.41 18.01 -3.01
N ASP A 84 -10.61 18.36 -1.75
CA ASP A 84 -9.61 19.14 -1.00
C ASP A 84 -8.31 18.34 -0.81
N PRO A 85 -7.19 18.72 -1.43
CA PRO A 85 -5.93 18.00 -1.31
C PRO A 85 -5.30 18.09 0.09
N TYR A 86 -5.77 19.00 0.94
CA TYR A 86 -5.25 19.20 2.30
C TYR A 86 -6.07 18.47 3.37
N SER A 87 -7.22 17.89 3.01
CA SER A 87 -8.13 17.27 3.97
C SER A 87 -7.64 15.90 4.41
N HIS A 88 -7.06 15.83 5.60
CA HIS A 88 -6.69 14.57 6.23
C HIS A 88 -7.90 13.63 6.44
N ASP A 89 -9.09 14.18 6.66
CA ASP A 89 -10.32 13.38 6.85
C ASP A 89 -10.72 12.61 5.58
N ILE A 90 -10.33 13.11 4.41
CA ILE A 90 -10.54 12.44 3.12
C ILE A 90 -9.43 11.41 2.87
N TRP A 91 -8.16 11.81 3.02
CA TRP A 91 -7.03 11.03 2.51
C TRP A 91 -6.49 9.99 3.49
N ILE A 92 -6.49 10.24 4.80
CA ILE A 92 -6.01 9.25 5.79
C ILE A 92 -6.79 7.92 5.69
N PRO A 93 -8.14 7.90 5.62
CA PRO A 93 -8.88 6.64 5.48
C PRO A 93 -8.56 5.87 4.20
N VAL A 94 -8.12 6.57 3.14
CA VAL A 94 -7.69 5.96 1.87
C VAL A 94 -6.30 5.33 2.01
N ASP A 95 -5.38 6.03 2.67
CA ASP A 95 -3.98 5.62 2.78
C ASP A 95 -3.79 4.50 3.83
N GLU A 96 -4.52 4.54 4.94
CA GLU A 96 -4.42 3.58 6.04
C GLU A 96 -4.46 2.08 5.64
N PRO A 97 -5.45 1.59 4.87
CA PRO A 97 -5.48 0.19 4.45
C PRO A 97 -4.28 -0.18 3.57
N ILE A 98 -3.77 0.76 2.78
CA ILE A 98 -2.61 0.57 1.91
C ILE A 98 -1.34 0.49 2.76
N MET A 99 -1.20 1.36 3.76
CA MET A 99 -0.12 1.30 4.75
C MET A 99 -0.13 -0.03 5.51
N ARG A 100 -1.31 -0.54 5.91
CA ARG A 100 -1.45 -1.85 6.57
C ARG A 100 -1.03 -3.02 5.67
N ALA A 101 -1.25 -2.93 4.36
CA ALA A 101 -0.87 -3.97 3.41
C ALA A 101 0.60 -3.88 2.92
N ALA A 102 1.22 -2.70 3.04
CA ALA A 102 2.60 -2.47 2.62
C ALA A 102 3.59 -3.31 3.43
N SER A 103 4.66 -3.77 2.78
CA SER A 103 5.74 -4.53 3.40
C SER A 103 6.66 -3.66 4.27
N GLY A 104 6.71 -2.35 4.01
CA GLY A 104 7.56 -1.40 4.71
C GLY A 104 7.37 0.02 4.17
N LEU A 105 8.03 0.96 4.83
CA LEU A 105 7.99 2.38 4.51
C LEU A 105 9.31 2.82 3.88
N ILE A 106 9.23 3.62 2.82
CA ILE A 106 10.33 4.40 2.28
C ILE A 106 10.07 5.86 2.65
N MET A 107 10.97 6.44 3.44
CA MET A 107 10.94 7.85 3.84
C MET A 107 11.80 8.68 2.90
N LEU A 108 11.19 9.54 2.08
CA LEU A 108 11.91 10.43 1.17
C LEU A 108 12.45 11.68 1.89
N ARG A 109 13.77 11.82 1.95
CA ARG A 109 14.44 13.03 2.46
C ARG A 109 14.48 14.12 1.39
N ALA A 110 13.36 14.80 1.22
CA ALA A 110 13.24 15.99 0.40
C ALA A 110 13.00 17.24 1.25
N GLU A 111 13.14 18.43 0.68
CA GLU A 111 12.92 19.68 1.42
C GLU A 111 11.56 19.66 2.17
N SER A 112 11.55 20.20 3.39
CA SER A 112 10.40 20.22 4.32
C SER A 112 9.91 18.86 4.86
N TRP A 113 10.59 17.73 4.60
CA TRP A 113 10.15 16.41 5.08
C TRP A 113 9.95 16.35 6.60
N GLU A 114 10.83 16.96 7.38
CA GLU A 114 10.76 16.98 8.86
C GLU A 114 9.52 17.71 9.40
N GLN A 115 8.94 18.59 8.59
CA GLN A 115 7.78 19.41 8.94
C GLN A 115 6.47 18.78 8.47
N SER A 116 6.54 17.65 7.77
CA SER A 116 5.39 16.97 7.19
C SER A 116 4.62 16.20 8.26
N TYR A 117 3.42 16.67 8.59
CA TYR A 117 2.52 16.03 9.54
C TYR A 117 2.14 14.61 9.07
N GLY A 118 1.77 14.45 7.80
CA GLY A 118 1.41 13.15 7.23
C GLY A 118 2.55 12.14 7.31
N MET A 119 3.76 12.54 6.92
CA MET A 119 4.93 11.64 6.98
C MET A 119 5.28 11.22 8.40
N ARG A 120 5.06 12.09 9.40
CA ARG A 120 5.23 11.71 10.81
C ARG A 120 4.21 10.66 11.24
N LEU A 121 2.94 10.82 10.88
CA LEU A 121 1.91 9.81 11.16
C LEU A 121 2.22 8.48 10.47
N GLU A 122 2.70 8.53 9.23
CA GLU A 122 3.11 7.34 8.49
C GLU A 122 4.29 6.65 9.20
N LEU A 123 5.33 7.39 9.58
CA LEU A 123 6.47 6.85 10.32
C LEU A 123 6.03 6.20 11.65
N GLU A 124 5.16 6.85 12.41
CA GLU A 124 4.61 6.33 13.66
C GLU A 124 3.83 5.03 13.43
N ALA A 125 2.96 4.98 12.42
CA ALA A 125 2.15 3.81 12.10
C ALA A 125 3.00 2.59 11.66
N PHE A 126 4.00 2.79 10.80
CA PHE A 126 4.88 1.71 10.36
C PHE A 126 5.78 1.21 11.49
N THR A 127 6.31 2.13 12.32
CA THR A 127 7.12 1.78 13.48
C THR A 127 6.30 1.00 14.51
N ALA A 128 5.08 1.45 14.82
CA ALA A 128 4.19 0.76 15.75
C ALA A 128 3.78 -0.65 15.25
N ALA A 129 3.72 -0.85 13.94
CA ALA A 129 3.45 -2.14 13.31
C ALA A 129 4.70 -3.05 13.19
N GLY A 130 5.87 -2.61 13.65
CA GLY A 130 7.13 -3.37 13.53
C GLY A 130 7.60 -3.57 12.09
N LYS A 131 7.15 -2.71 11.16
CA LYS A 131 7.53 -2.80 9.74
C LYS A 131 8.83 -2.06 9.48
N PRO A 132 9.65 -2.52 8.53
CA PRO A 132 10.90 -1.87 8.17
C PRO A 132 10.67 -0.45 7.62
N VAL A 133 11.55 0.47 8.00
CA VAL A 133 11.62 1.83 7.48
C VAL A 133 12.97 2.02 6.81
N VAL A 134 12.95 2.38 5.53
CA VAL A 134 14.14 2.66 4.72
C VAL A 134 14.13 4.14 4.38
N TRP A 135 15.29 4.79 4.49
CA TRP A 135 15.43 6.19 4.10
C TRP A 135 15.98 6.30 2.69
N MET A 136 15.42 7.23 1.92
CA MET A 136 15.80 7.48 0.54
C MET A 136 16.07 8.97 0.35
N ASP A 137 17.22 9.31 -0.22
CA ASP A 137 17.52 10.67 -0.64
C ASP A 137 17.02 10.89 -2.08
N VAL A 138 16.61 12.12 -2.41
CA VAL A 138 16.09 12.47 -3.75
C VAL A 138 17.09 12.06 -4.84
N GLY A 139 16.61 11.40 -5.89
CA GLY A 139 17.44 11.00 -7.01
C GLY A 139 18.16 9.65 -6.84
N THR A 140 17.98 8.97 -5.70
CA THR A 140 18.67 7.72 -5.38
C THR A 140 17.72 6.53 -5.28
N VAL A 141 18.27 5.31 -5.26
CA VAL A 141 17.53 4.10 -4.86
C VAL A 141 18.38 3.36 -3.83
N PRO A 142 17.95 3.31 -2.57
CA PRO A 142 18.64 2.58 -1.49
C PRO A 142 18.97 1.14 -1.89
N ALA A 143 20.16 0.67 -1.52
CA ALA A 143 20.65 -0.63 -1.95
C ALA A 143 19.84 -1.78 -1.36
N GLU A 144 19.36 -1.63 -0.13
CA GLU A 144 18.52 -2.58 0.60
C GLU A 144 17.14 -2.82 -0.04
N LEU A 145 16.68 -1.91 -0.90
CA LEU A 145 15.42 -2.07 -1.64
C LEU A 145 15.60 -2.85 -2.94
N ARG A 146 16.83 -2.91 -3.46
CA ARG A 146 17.14 -3.64 -4.68
C ARG A 146 17.14 -5.11 -4.35
N ARG A 147 16.25 -5.88 -4.97
CA ARG A 147 16.34 -7.34 -4.90
C ARG A 147 17.66 -7.77 -5.55
N ALA A 148 18.36 -8.69 -4.92
CA ALA A 148 19.48 -9.37 -5.57
C ALA A 148 18.97 -10.02 -6.87
N PRO A 149 19.76 -9.96 -7.96
CA PRO A 149 19.38 -10.54 -9.24
C PRO A 149 19.13 -12.05 -9.16
#